data_AF-A0A087W1V9-F1
#
_entry.id   AF-A0A087W1V9-F1
#
_cell.length_a   1.000
_cell.length_b   1.000
_cell.length_c   1.000
_cell.angle_alpha   90.00
_cell.angle_beta   90.00
_cell.angle_gamma   90.00
#
_symmetry.space_group_name_H-M   'P 1'
#
loop_
_entity.id
_entity.type
_entity.pdbx_description
1 polymer ?
#
loop_
_entity_poly.entity_id
_entity_poly.type
_entity_poly.pdbx_seq_one_letter_code
_entity_poly.pdbx_strand_id
1 'polypeptide(L)'
;MGGDFYFSKIKTFDQDELINSMSSRKNERREERRTKRLANLGIFVGKSSLKLLKKAQHFDEYASNLELENKEKAVELKQRRAWQLAHLKAQGVKVKTDLSKIQRSARRARKLKQKSSSRWQERSRKIQEEHAMKQRKRQRNLQRRRDAKIAKKYKRLVKKGHILPQLPKE
;
A
#
# COMPACT_ATOMS: atom_id res chain seq x y z
N MET A 1 -44.52 -41.14 -17.09
CA MET A 1 -44.86 -40.66 -15.73
C MET A 1 -43.54 -40.51 -14.97
N GLY A 2 -43.26 -39.29 -14.51
CA GLY A 2 -42.29 -38.93 -13.46
C GLY A 2 -40.87 -39.50 -13.53
N GLY A 3 -39.92 -38.73 -14.08
CA GLY A 3 -38.51 -38.93 -13.76
C GLY A 3 -38.19 -38.26 -12.42
N ASP A 4 -37.89 -39.06 -11.39
CA ASP A 4 -37.44 -38.57 -10.08
C ASP A 4 -36.00 -38.05 -10.20
N PHE A 5 -35.85 -36.73 -10.32
CA PHE A 5 -34.55 -36.07 -10.23
C PHE A 5 -34.07 -36.10 -8.77
N TYR A 6 -33.17 -37.03 -8.44
CA TYR A 6 -32.39 -37.02 -7.20
C TYR A 6 -31.35 -35.89 -7.22
N PHE A 7 -31.80 -34.64 -7.11
CA PHE A 7 -30.92 -33.54 -6.71
C PHE A 7 -30.55 -33.79 -5.24
N SER A 8 -29.37 -34.36 -5.03
CA SER A 8 -28.75 -34.49 -3.72
C SER A 8 -28.82 -33.13 -3.00
N LYS A 9 -29.37 -33.13 -1.77
CA LYS A 9 -29.39 -31.96 -0.86
C LYS A 9 -27.98 -31.64 -0.34
N ILE A 10 -27.00 -31.54 -1.23
CA ILE A 10 -25.66 -31.09 -0.89
C ILE A 10 -25.79 -29.58 -0.68
N LYS A 11 -25.86 -29.16 0.59
CA LYS A 11 -25.65 -27.76 0.94
C LYS A 11 -24.21 -27.42 0.57
N THR A 12 -24.01 -26.81 -0.60
CA THR A 12 -22.69 -26.40 -1.10
C THR A 12 -22.09 -25.25 -0.30
N PHE A 13 -22.88 -24.62 0.57
CA PHE A 13 -22.45 -23.52 1.42
C PHE A 13 -23.01 -23.70 2.84
N ASP A 14 -22.16 -23.42 3.82
CA ASP A 14 -22.52 -23.52 5.22
C ASP A 14 -23.36 -22.30 5.62
N GLN A 15 -24.62 -22.52 6.04
CA GLN A 15 -25.55 -21.42 6.33
C GLN A 15 -25.06 -20.57 7.52
N ASP A 16 -24.28 -21.18 8.41
CA ASP A 16 -23.73 -20.53 9.60
C ASP A 16 -22.64 -19.51 9.23
N GLU A 17 -21.85 -19.75 8.18
CA GLU A 17 -20.87 -18.76 7.67
C GLU A 17 -21.57 -17.50 7.14
N LEU A 18 -22.71 -17.68 6.48
CA LEU A 18 -23.49 -16.57 5.92
C LEU A 18 -24.15 -15.75 7.03
N ILE A 19 -24.71 -16.39 8.05
CA ILE A 19 -25.26 -15.73 9.25
C ILE A 19 -24.15 -15.00 10.02
N ASN A 20 -22.97 -15.62 10.14
CA ASN A 20 -21.82 -15.00 10.80
C ASN A 20 -21.28 -13.78 10.01
N SER A 21 -21.30 -13.84 8.66
CA SER A 21 -20.97 -12.70 7.79
C SER A 21 -21.95 -11.52 7.97
N MET A 22 -23.22 -11.80 8.20
CA MET A 22 -24.24 -10.77 8.44
C MET A 22 -24.17 -10.21 9.86
N SER A 23 -23.90 -11.06 10.85
CA SER A 23 -23.66 -10.67 12.24
C SER A 23 -22.40 -9.79 12.39
N SER A 24 -21.29 -10.17 11.76
CA SER A 24 -20.05 -9.39 11.73
C SER A 24 -20.26 -8.02 11.08
N ARG A 25 -20.94 -7.93 9.93
CA ARG A 25 -21.31 -6.64 9.30
C ARG A 25 -22.13 -5.75 10.23
N LYS A 26 -23.07 -6.32 11.00
CA LYS A 26 -23.88 -5.56 11.96
C LYS A 26 -23.01 -5.00 13.09
N ASN A 27 -22.07 -5.79 13.60
CA ASN A 27 -21.11 -5.37 14.62
C ASN A 27 -20.14 -4.31 14.11
N GLU A 28 -19.62 -4.45 12.89
CA GLU A 28 -18.78 -3.44 12.23
C GLU A 28 -19.52 -2.10 12.12
N ARG A 29 -20.76 -2.11 11.62
CA ARG A 29 -21.59 -0.90 11.55
C ARG A 29 -21.81 -0.27 12.92
N ARG A 30 -21.97 -1.07 13.98
CA ARG A 30 -22.11 -0.59 15.36
C ARG A 30 -20.83 0.09 15.85
N GLU A 31 -19.67 -0.51 15.59
CA GLU A 31 -18.35 0.05 15.94
C GLU A 31 -18.03 1.31 15.12
N GLU A 32 -18.41 1.37 13.85
CA GLU A 32 -18.30 2.58 13.04
C GLU A 32 -19.14 3.73 13.61
N ARG A 33 -20.39 3.45 14.01
CA ARG A 33 -21.24 4.45 14.68
C ARG A 33 -20.62 4.90 15.99
N ARG A 34 -20.10 3.98 16.81
CA ARG A 34 -19.41 4.29 18.07
C ARG A 34 -18.18 5.17 17.83
N THR A 35 -17.31 4.79 16.89
CA THR A 35 -16.09 5.55 16.57
C THR A 35 -16.39 6.92 15.95
N LYS A 36 -17.47 7.08 15.17
CA LYS A 36 -17.96 8.37 14.70
C LYS A 36 -18.40 9.27 15.87
N ARG A 37 -19.21 8.74 16.79
CA ARG A 37 -19.63 9.48 18.01
C ARG A 37 -18.43 9.93 18.85
N LEU A 38 -17.43 9.06 19.02
CA LEU A 38 -16.19 9.41 19.73
C LEU A 38 -15.36 10.47 18.98
N ALA A 39 -15.27 10.37 17.66
CA ALA A 39 -14.56 11.35 16.84
C ALA A 39 -15.20 12.75 16.93
N ASN A 40 -16.54 12.82 17.00
CA ASN A 40 -17.24 14.09 17.20
C ASN A 40 -16.91 14.74 18.56
N LEU A 41 -16.51 13.96 19.56
CA LEU A 41 -16.03 14.44 20.86
C LEU A 41 -14.50 14.67 20.89
N GLY A 42 -13.81 14.53 19.75
CA GLY A 42 -12.36 14.68 19.69
C GLY A 42 -11.59 13.55 20.39
N ILE A 43 -12.21 12.39 20.50
CA ILE A 43 -11.63 11.15 21.05
C ILE A 43 -11.36 10.21 19.88
N PHE A 44 -10.08 10.04 19.56
CA PHE A 44 -9.68 9.25 18.40
C PHE A 44 -9.15 7.87 18.80
N VAL A 45 -9.67 6.84 18.14
CA VAL A 45 -9.27 5.44 18.32
C VAL A 45 -8.87 4.85 16.98
N GLY A 46 -7.85 3.99 16.99
CA GLY A 46 -7.41 3.25 15.79
C GLY A 46 -5.95 3.51 15.38
N LYS A 47 -5.53 2.81 14.32
CA LYS A 47 -4.12 2.70 13.90
C LYS A 47 -3.76 3.62 12.71
N SER A 48 -4.73 4.14 11.97
CA SER A 48 -4.50 4.90 10.73
C SER A 48 -4.11 6.36 10.98
N SER A 49 -2.81 6.62 11.18
CA SER A 49 -2.26 7.94 11.52
C SER A 49 -2.73 9.10 10.62
N LEU A 50 -2.84 8.87 9.30
CA LEU A 50 -3.27 9.90 8.34
C LEU A 50 -4.74 10.26 8.46
N LYS A 51 -5.62 9.26 8.61
CA LYS A 51 -7.05 9.48 8.81
C LYS A 51 -7.31 10.15 10.16
N LEU A 52 -6.55 9.76 11.18
CA LEU A 52 -6.62 10.35 12.51
C LEU A 52 -6.24 11.83 12.49
N LEU A 53 -5.19 12.19 11.75
CA LEU A 53 -4.75 13.58 11.62
C LEU A 53 -5.87 14.47 11.05
N LYS A 54 -6.50 14.04 9.95
CA LYS A 54 -7.61 14.78 9.33
C LYS A 54 -8.77 15.02 10.29
N LYS A 55 -9.16 13.97 11.03
CA LYS A 55 -10.23 14.05 12.03
C LYS A 55 -9.85 14.97 13.20
N ALA A 56 -8.60 14.91 13.65
CA ALA A 56 -8.11 15.77 14.72
C ALA A 56 -8.10 17.25 14.33
N GLN A 57 -7.66 17.58 13.11
CA GLN A 57 -7.70 18.95 12.58
C GLN A 57 -9.13 19.47 12.48
N HIS A 58 -10.03 18.69 11.88
CA HIS A 58 -11.44 19.07 11.78
C HIS A 58 -12.11 19.29 13.15
N PHE A 59 -11.77 18.46 14.14
CA PHE A 59 -12.30 18.66 15.50
C PHE A 59 -11.75 19.92 16.16
N ASP A 60 -10.46 20.22 15.96
CA ASP A 60 -9.81 21.42 16.48
C ASP A 60 -10.44 22.69 15.90
N GLU A 61 -10.64 22.71 14.58
CA GLU A 61 -11.37 23.77 13.86
C GLU A 61 -12.81 23.93 14.37
N TYR A 62 -13.54 22.81 14.51
CA TYR A 62 -14.90 22.82 15.04
C TYR A 62 -14.96 23.35 16.48
N ALA A 63 -14.03 22.91 17.35
CA ALA A 63 -13.96 23.36 18.73
C ALA A 63 -13.64 24.86 18.83
N SER A 64 -12.69 25.34 18.02
CA SER A 64 -12.35 26.77 17.94
C SER A 64 -13.53 27.62 17.49
N ASN A 65 -14.26 27.19 16.46
CA ASN A 65 -15.44 27.93 15.97
C ASN A 65 -16.56 27.94 17.03
N LEU A 66 -16.79 26.82 17.71
CA LEU A 66 -17.80 26.73 18.76
C LEU A 66 -17.47 27.63 19.96
N GLU A 67 -16.19 27.78 20.32
CA GLU A 67 -15.75 28.70 21.38
C GLU A 67 -16.01 30.17 21.04
N LEU A 68 -15.91 30.55 19.76
CA LEU A 68 -16.20 31.90 19.28
C LEU A 68 -17.69 32.19 19.23
N GLU A 69 -18.50 31.25 18.72
CA GLU A 69 -19.94 31.43 18.58
C GLU A 69 -20.68 31.34 19.93
N ASN A 70 -20.40 30.29 20.72
CA ASN A 70 -21.20 29.93 21.89
C ASN A 70 -20.35 29.32 23.02
N LYS A 71 -19.90 30.18 23.94
CA LYS A 71 -19.06 29.78 25.08
C LYS A 71 -19.69 28.70 25.96
N GLU A 72 -20.99 28.78 26.24
CA GLU A 72 -21.70 27.81 27.09
C GLU A 72 -21.69 26.40 26.49
N LYS A 73 -22.01 26.27 25.20
CA LYS A 73 -21.97 25.00 24.47
C LYS A 73 -20.55 24.43 24.40
N ALA A 74 -19.55 25.29 24.27
CA ALA A 74 -18.15 24.86 24.30
C ALA A 74 -17.75 24.28 25.68
N VAL A 75 -18.21 24.88 26.78
CA VAL A 75 -17.98 24.36 28.13
C VAL A 75 -18.66 23.01 28.32
N GLU A 76 -19.92 22.86 27.91
CA GLU A 76 -20.65 21.59 27.97
C GLU A 76 -19.93 20.50 27.16
N LEU A 77 -19.47 20.82 25.95
CA LEU A 77 -18.72 19.89 25.10
C LEU A 77 -17.41 19.45 25.77
N LYS A 78 -16.68 20.38 26.40
CA LYS A 78 -15.45 20.08 27.16
C LYS A 78 -15.73 19.15 28.33
N GLN A 79 -16.79 19.39 29.10
CA GLN A 79 -17.19 18.53 30.21
C GLN A 79 -17.56 17.13 29.73
N ARG A 80 -18.42 17.01 28.71
CA ARG A 80 -18.80 15.73 28.11
C ARG A 80 -17.59 14.96 27.59
N ARG A 81 -16.65 15.66 26.93
CA ARG A 81 -15.40 15.08 26.45
C ARG A 81 -14.54 14.55 27.60
N ALA A 82 -14.40 15.31 28.69
CA ALA A 82 -13.61 14.92 29.85
C ALA A 82 -14.15 13.65 30.53
N TRP A 83 -15.47 13.58 30.76
CA TRP A 83 -16.11 12.40 31.33
C TRP A 83 -15.97 11.16 30.45
N GLN A 84 -16.22 11.31 29.14
CA GLN A 84 -16.06 10.19 28.21
C GLN A 84 -14.62 9.70 28.12
N LEU A 85 -13.64 10.63 28.19
CA LEU A 85 -12.23 10.29 28.19
C LEU A 85 -11.83 9.53 29.46
N ALA A 86 -12.30 9.97 30.63
CA ALA A 86 -12.05 9.29 31.91
C ALA A 86 -12.62 7.86 31.89
N HIS A 87 -13.88 7.71 31.44
CA HIS A 87 -14.52 6.41 31.32
C HIS A 87 -13.76 5.45 30.37
N LEU A 88 -13.35 5.94 29.19
CA LEU A 88 -12.60 5.13 28.23
C LEU A 88 -11.20 4.74 28.72
N LYS A 89 -10.52 5.65 29.45
CA LYS A 89 -9.24 5.35 30.09
C LYS A 89 -9.39 4.28 31.16
N ALA A 90 -10.44 4.36 31.99
CA ALA A 90 -10.76 3.33 32.99
C ALA A 90 -11.08 1.97 32.33
N GLN A 91 -11.76 1.96 31.18
CA GLN A 91 -11.97 0.75 30.38
C GLN A 91 -10.67 0.19 29.77
N GLY A 92 -9.55 0.92 29.78
CA GLY A 92 -8.28 0.52 29.18
C GLY A 92 -8.18 0.78 27.66
N VAL A 93 -9.09 1.60 27.11
CA VAL A 93 -9.06 1.93 25.68
C VAL A 93 -7.92 2.91 25.38
N LYS A 94 -7.11 2.59 24.37
CA LYS A 94 -5.98 3.44 23.92
C LYS A 94 -6.48 4.66 23.14
N VAL A 95 -6.83 5.72 23.87
CA VAL A 95 -7.33 6.98 23.31
C VAL A 95 -6.17 7.88 22.85
N LYS A 96 -6.31 8.50 21.67
CA LYS A 96 -5.35 9.48 21.13
C LYS A 96 -6.01 10.86 21.10
N THR A 97 -5.45 11.81 21.85
CA THR A 97 -5.98 13.18 21.99
C THR A 97 -5.05 14.24 21.44
N ASP A 98 -3.73 14.02 21.50
CA ASP A 98 -2.76 15.10 21.27
C ASP A 98 -2.45 15.27 19.77
N LEU A 99 -2.78 16.44 19.23
CA LEU A 99 -2.57 16.76 17.82
C LEU A 99 -1.09 16.63 17.40
N SER A 100 -0.17 17.14 18.22
CA SER A 100 1.28 17.09 17.94
C SER A 100 1.81 15.65 17.83
N LYS A 101 1.35 14.73 18.69
CA LYS A 101 1.71 13.31 18.63
C LYS A 101 1.13 12.64 17.38
N ILE A 102 -0.12 12.96 17.03
CA ILE A 102 -0.79 12.46 15.83
C ILE A 102 -0.06 12.93 14.56
N GLN A 103 0.31 14.20 14.47
CA GLN A 103 1.12 14.77 13.37
C GLN A 103 2.47 14.07 13.23
N ARG A 104 3.21 13.87 14.35
CA ARG A 104 4.49 13.14 14.33
C ARG A 104 4.31 11.71 13.82
N SER A 105 3.27 11.01 14.27
CA SER A 105 2.96 9.65 13.80
C SER A 105 2.63 9.63 12.30
N ALA A 106 1.82 10.58 11.83
CA ALA A 106 1.51 10.72 10.41
C ALA A 106 2.76 10.99 9.57
N ARG A 107 3.66 11.86 10.03
CA ARG A 107 4.95 12.14 9.37
C ARG A 107 5.84 10.89 9.29
N ARG A 108 5.94 10.11 10.37
CA ARG A 108 6.68 8.83 10.36
C ARG A 108 6.08 7.85 9.36
N ALA A 109 4.76 7.72 9.34
CA ALA A 109 4.07 6.85 8.38
C ALA A 109 4.34 7.25 6.92
N ARG A 110 4.31 8.56 6.61
CA ARG A 110 4.68 9.07 5.27
C ARG A 110 6.13 8.74 4.91
N LYS A 111 7.08 9.00 5.82
CA LYS A 111 8.51 8.67 5.62
C LYS A 111 8.74 7.18 5.36
N LEU A 112 8.05 6.30 6.10
CA LEU A 112 8.15 4.86 5.89
C LEU A 112 7.66 4.47 4.48
N LYS A 113 6.54 5.06 4.02
CA LYS A 113 6.02 4.80 2.67
C LYS A 113 6.96 5.30 1.58
N GLN A 114 7.56 6.48 1.75
CA GLN A 114 8.59 6.99 0.84
C GLN A 114 9.81 6.06 0.78
N LYS A 115 10.33 5.63 1.94
CA LYS A 115 11.44 4.67 2.00
C LYS A 115 11.11 3.37 1.29
N SER A 116 9.90 2.83 1.50
CA SER A 116 9.49 1.61 0.79
C SER A 116 9.40 1.85 -0.72
N SER A 117 8.82 2.97 -1.16
CA SER A 117 8.67 3.30 -2.58
C SER A 117 10.02 3.45 -3.28
N SER A 118 10.95 4.19 -2.68
CA SER A 118 12.32 4.33 -3.19
C SER A 118 13.05 2.99 -3.29
N ARG A 119 12.96 2.13 -2.26
CA ARG A 119 13.55 0.77 -2.31
C ARG A 119 12.96 -0.08 -3.43
N TRP A 120 11.66 0.02 -3.67
CA TRP A 120 11.02 -0.71 -4.78
C TRP A 120 11.47 -0.18 -6.14
N GLN A 121 11.59 1.14 -6.29
CA GLN A 121 12.12 1.76 -7.52
C GLN A 121 13.56 1.34 -7.79
N GLU A 122 14.42 1.33 -6.76
CA GLU A 122 15.82 0.89 -6.86
C GLU A 122 15.90 -0.58 -7.28
N ARG A 123 15.08 -1.46 -6.69
CA ARG A 123 15.01 -2.87 -7.08
C ARG A 123 14.59 -3.04 -8.53
N SER A 124 13.54 -2.35 -8.96
CA SER A 124 13.07 -2.40 -10.35
C SER A 124 14.15 -1.91 -11.33
N ARG A 125 14.84 -0.82 -10.99
CA ARG A 125 15.96 -0.29 -11.77
C ARG A 125 17.10 -1.31 -11.86
N LYS A 126 17.51 -1.90 -10.74
CA LYS A 126 18.57 -2.92 -10.70
C LYS A 126 18.22 -4.13 -11.58
N ILE A 127 16.98 -4.61 -11.50
CA ILE A 127 16.49 -5.71 -12.35
C ILE A 127 16.59 -5.33 -13.84
N GLN A 128 16.13 -4.13 -14.21
CA GLN A 128 16.23 -3.64 -15.60
C GLN A 128 17.68 -3.53 -16.08
N GLU A 129 18.58 -3.02 -15.24
CA GLU A 129 20.02 -2.94 -15.55
C GLU A 129 20.63 -4.34 -15.74
N GLU A 130 20.30 -5.31 -14.89
CA GLU A 130 20.75 -6.70 -15.03
C GLU A 130 20.24 -7.35 -16.32
N HIS A 131 18.97 -7.13 -16.68
CA HIS A 131 18.41 -7.59 -17.96
C HIS A 131 19.14 -6.95 -19.15
N ALA A 132 19.35 -5.64 -19.13
CA ALA A 132 20.06 -4.91 -20.18
C ALA A 132 21.51 -5.41 -20.32
N MET A 133 22.21 -5.65 -19.21
CA MET A 133 23.57 -6.17 -19.20
C MET A 133 23.67 -7.58 -19.80
N LYS A 134 22.75 -8.48 -19.43
CA LYS A 134 22.66 -9.83 -20.01
C LYS A 134 22.39 -9.76 -21.51
N GLN A 135 21.48 -8.89 -21.94
CA GLN A 135 21.15 -8.72 -23.36
C GLN A 135 22.32 -8.15 -24.16
N ARG A 136 23.01 -7.12 -23.64
CA ARG A 136 24.24 -6.58 -24.24
C ARG A 136 25.33 -7.64 -24.37
N LYS A 137 25.53 -8.48 -23.34
CA LYS A 137 26.48 -9.60 -23.39
C LYS A 137 26.11 -10.60 -24.49
N ARG A 138 24.81 -10.94 -24.63
CA ARG A 138 24.31 -11.82 -25.69
C ARG A 138 24.55 -11.23 -27.08
N GLN A 139 24.24 -9.95 -27.28
CA GLN A 139 24.48 -9.25 -28.55
C GLN A 139 25.96 -9.26 -28.94
N ARG A 140 26.87 -8.92 -28.00
CA ARG A 140 28.32 -8.98 -28.24
C ARG A 140 28.80 -10.38 -28.61
N ASN A 141 28.29 -11.41 -27.92
CA ASN A 141 28.65 -12.81 -28.23
C ASN A 141 28.14 -13.25 -29.61
N LEU A 142 26.93 -12.84 -29.99
CA LEU A 142 26.38 -13.11 -31.32
C LEU A 142 27.19 -12.40 -32.41
N GLN A 143 27.56 -11.13 -32.18
CA GLN A 143 28.39 -10.38 -33.12
C GLN A 143 29.75 -11.05 -33.31
N ARG A 144 30.45 -11.38 -32.22
CA ARG A 144 31.72 -12.12 -32.26
C ARG A 144 31.60 -13.45 -33.03
N ARG A 145 30.48 -14.18 -32.87
CA ARG A 145 30.24 -15.43 -33.63
C ARG A 145 30.04 -15.17 -35.13
N ARG A 146 29.36 -14.09 -35.51
CA ARG A 146 29.21 -13.69 -36.92
C ARG A 146 30.55 -13.29 -37.52
N ASP A 147 31.29 -12.42 -36.83
CA ASP A 147 32.60 -11.93 -37.28
C ASP A 147 33.60 -13.09 -37.43
N ALA A 148 33.61 -14.04 -36.48
CA ALA A 148 34.45 -15.23 -36.56
C ALA A 148 34.10 -16.12 -37.76
N LYS A 149 32.81 -16.27 -38.11
CA LYS A 149 32.38 -17.01 -39.31
C LYS A 149 32.86 -16.31 -40.59
N ILE A 150 32.70 -14.99 -40.66
CA ILE A 150 33.16 -14.19 -41.80
C ILE A 150 34.68 -14.27 -41.93
N ALA A 151 35.43 -14.06 -40.84
CA ALA A 151 36.88 -14.18 -40.82
C ALA A 151 37.37 -15.58 -41.22
N LYS A 152 36.70 -16.66 -40.78
CA LYS A 152 37.03 -18.03 -41.20
C LYS A 152 36.78 -18.25 -42.69
N LYS A 153 35.68 -17.73 -43.24
CA LYS A 153 35.39 -17.77 -44.68
C LYS A 153 36.43 -16.99 -45.48
N TYR A 154 36.77 -15.78 -45.04
CA TYR A 154 37.80 -14.93 -45.64
C TYR A 154 39.17 -15.65 -45.67
N LYS A 155 39.63 -16.18 -44.52
CA LYS A 155 40.89 -16.94 -44.44
C LYS A 155 40.92 -18.14 -45.38
N ARG A 156 39.81 -18.85 -45.59
CA ARG A 156 39.72 -19.96 -46.55
C ARG A 156 39.85 -19.50 -48.00
N LEU A 157 39.22 -18.39 -48.37
CA LEU A 157 39.29 -17.84 -49.73
C LEU A 157 40.69 -17.33 -50.07
N VAL A 158 41.35 -16.66 -49.12
CA VAL A 158 42.75 -16.23 -49.25
C VAL A 158 43.67 -17.43 -49.45
N LYS A 159 43.55 -18.49 -48.62
CA LYS A 159 44.35 -19.72 -48.76
C LYS A 159 44.14 -20.43 -50.11
N LYS A 160 42.96 -20.31 -50.71
CA LYS A 160 42.65 -20.86 -52.04
C LYS A 160 43.04 -19.92 -53.18
N GLY A 161 43.67 -18.78 -52.91
CA GLY A 161 44.07 -17.80 -53.92
C GLY A 161 42.91 -17.02 -54.57
N HIS A 162 41.68 -17.13 -54.06
CA HIS A 162 40.52 -16.43 -54.64
C HIS A 162 40.48 -14.94 -54.26
N ILE A 163 41.21 -14.53 -53.21
CA ILE A 163 41.27 -13.16 -52.70
C ILE A 163 42.71 -12.83 -52.32
N LEU A 164 43.24 -11.71 -52.80
CA LEU A 164 44.54 -11.18 -52.36
C LEU A 164 44.41 -10.62 -50.93
N PRO A 165 45.28 -11.03 -49.99
CA PRO A 165 45.26 -10.51 -48.63
C PRO A 165 45.52 -8.99 -48.67
N GLN A 166 44.62 -8.21 -48.08
CA GLN A 166 44.83 -6.76 -47.97
C GLN A 166 45.88 -6.49 -46.89
N LEU A 167 46.90 -5.69 -47.20
CA LEU A 167 47.85 -5.18 -46.21
C LEU A 167 47.10 -4.22 -45.26
N PRO A 168 47.42 -4.19 -43.96
CA PRO A 168 46.82 -3.24 -43.03
C PRO A 168 47.13 -1.81 -43.51
N LYS A 169 46.09 -0.97 -43.62
CA LYS A 169 46.26 0.47 -43.88
C LYS A 169 46.85 1.11 -42.63
N GLU A 170 47.97 1.82 -42.80
CA GLU A 170 48.60 2.68 -41.79
C GLU A 170 47.65 3.77 -41.28
#